data_AF-A0A354J6G8-F1
#
_entry.id   AF-A0A354J6G8-F1
#
_cell.length_a   1.000
_cell.length_b   1.000
_cell.length_c   1.000
_cell.angle_alpha   90.00
_cell.angle_beta   90.00
_cell.angle_gamma   90.00
#
_symmetry.space_group_name_H-M   'P 1'
#
loop_
_entity.id
_entity.type
_entity.pdbx_description
1 polymer ?
#
loop_
_entity_poly.entity_id
_entity_poly.type
_entity_poly.pdbx_seq_one_letter_code
_entity_poly.pdbx_strand_id
1 'polypeptide(L)'
;MQNSALDSGVKGLIISSSAYMAEHLQKKLADYMKEGGSLLLQGQLPRYNELGEACTLLAKAIGAVHLTKAKPAMRHQLSIVPEGPVGDFPEFNADYYETYAVEGAQTLLTVYGSDEVCGFYKPVGAGRVVVLSTSVRCNLAFFERIWKLLDLKRSLSHDITTPGVGVFMTETVNAEGERFLYLINMDDIDKDFHVYRHGKPLYDRMIHLPANDALTLPLNVRLNPATVVSSTVELVKVEDKSLHFRNTEKFSTIILQTELRIVADPHFEITRKGEFIQINTDNRLLEDEIFINFV
;
A
#
# COMPACT_ATOMS: atom_id res chain seq x y z
N MET A 1 -2.82 5.39 19.79
CA MET A 1 -3.83 4.62 19.03
C MET A 1 -4.62 3.58 19.85
N GLN A 2 -4.18 3.15 21.05
CA GLN A 2 -4.87 2.05 21.77
C GLN A 2 -6.27 2.40 22.34
N ASN A 3 -6.56 3.66 22.72
CA ASN A 3 -7.82 4.03 23.39
C ASN A 3 -8.76 4.97 22.61
N SER A 4 -8.40 5.41 21.40
CA SER A 4 -9.28 6.26 20.59
C SER A 4 -10.29 5.42 19.81
N ALA A 5 -11.47 5.96 19.49
CA ALA A 5 -12.38 5.33 18.53
C ALA A 5 -11.64 5.01 17.22
N LEU A 6 -12.01 3.91 16.55
CA LEU A 6 -11.52 3.68 15.19
C LEU A 6 -12.14 4.76 14.30
N ASP A 7 -11.31 5.43 13.51
CA ASP A 7 -11.79 6.40 12.55
C ASP A 7 -12.66 5.69 11.50
N SER A 8 -13.87 6.22 11.28
CA SER A 8 -14.82 5.75 10.28
C SER A 8 -14.28 5.74 8.84
N GLY A 9 -13.20 6.50 8.57
CA GLY A 9 -12.52 6.50 7.27
C GLY A 9 -11.65 5.26 7.00
N VAL A 10 -11.31 4.48 8.03
CA VAL A 10 -10.41 3.32 7.88
C VAL A 10 -11.20 2.11 7.36
N LYS A 11 -10.95 1.75 6.10
CA LYS A 11 -11.63 0.62 5.44
C LYS A 11 -11.07 -0.75 5.78
N GLY A 12 -9.79 -0.81 6.18
CA GLY A 12 -9.05 -2.04 6.40
C GLY A 12 -8.13 -1.94 7.60
N LEU A 13 -8.13 -2.96 8.46
CA LEU A 13 -7.16 -3.13 9.54
C LEU A 13 -6.34 -4.38 9.28
N ILE A 14 -5.02 -4.28 9.45
CA ILE A 14 -4.09 -5.40 9.40
C ILE A 14 -3.47 -5.53 10.78
N ILE A 15 -3.67 -6.68 11.42
CA ILE A 15 -3.29 -6.90 12.81
C ILE A 15 -2.47 -8.17 12.90
N SER A 16 -1.21 -8.01 13.30
CA SER A 16 -0.40 -9.11 13.81
C SER A 16 -0.92 -9.49 15.19
N SER A 17 -1.51 -10.67 15.30
CA SER A 17 -2.25 -11.10 16.48
C SER A 17 -1.56 -12.25 17.21
N SER A 18 -1.79 -12.31 18.51
CA SER A 18 -1.29 -13.36 19.41
C SER A 18 -2.45 -14.03 20.14
N ALA A 19 -2.18 -15.10 20.88
CA ALA A 19 -3.20 -15.74 21.72
C ALA A 19 -3.76 -14.82 22.80
N TYR A 20 -3.10 -13.69 23.12
CA TYR A 20 -3.51 -12.71 24.11
C TYR A 20 -3.90 -11.40 23.44
N MET A 21 -5.10 -10.91 23.75
CA MET A 21 -5.59 -9.60 23.31
C MET A 21 -6.60 -9.09 24.31
N ALA A 22 -6.45 -7.83 24.72
CA ALA A 22 -7.32 -7.24 25.72
C ALA A 22 -8.80 -7.34 25.34
N GLU A 23 -9.65 -7.60 26.33
CA GLU A 23 -11.08 -7.90 26.09
C GLU A 23 -11.76 -6.78 25.29
N HIS A 24 -11.51 -5.54 25.68
CA HIS A 24 -12.07 -4.36 25.00
C HIS A 24 -11.60 -4.24 23.54
N LEU A 25 -10.38 -4.66 23.21
CA LEU A 25 -9.89 -4.68 21.83
C LEU A 25 -10.55 -5.78 21.01
N GLN A 26 -10.71 -6.98 21.57
CA GLN A 26 -11.43 -8.07 20.88
C GLN A 26 -12.87 -7.65 20.55
N LYS A 27 -13.57 -7.03 21.51
CA LYS A 27 -14.91 -6.49 21.29
C LYS A 27 -14.92 -5.41 20.22
N LYS A 28 -13.97 -4.47 20.28
CA LYS A 28 -13.86 -3.38 19.30
C LYS A 28 -13.64 -3.87 17.87
N LEU A 29 -12.82 -4.91 17.68
CA LEU A 29 -12.61 -5.52 16.36
C LEU A 29 -13.85 -6.28 15.87
N ALA A 30 -14.56 -6.95 16.77
CA ALA A 30 -15.83 -7.60 16.45
C ALA A 30 -16.89 -6.57 16.00
N ASP A 31 -16.99 -5.45 16.70
CA ASP A 31 -17.93 -4.37 16.38
C ASP A 31 -17.53 -3.69 15.05
N TYR A 32 -16.24 -3.41 14.83
CA TYR A 32 -15.72 -2.87 13.56
C TYR A 32 -16.09 -3.74 12.35
N MET A 33 -15.96 -5.08 12.45
CA MET A 33 -16.38 -5.97 11.37
C MET A 33 -17.91 -5.93 11.17
N LYS A 34 -18.70 -5.92 12.25
CA LYS A 34 -20.16 -5.84 12.13
C LYS A 34 -20.62 -4.57 11.41
N GLU A 35 -19.92 -3.46 11.63
CA GLU A 35 -20.19 -2.14 11.04
C GLU A 35 -19.72 -2.00 9.59
N GLY A 36 -19.06 -3.01 9.00
CA GLY A 36 -18.64 -3.00 7.59
C GLY A 36 -17.12 -3.04 7.38
N GLY A 37 -16.34 -3.03 8.46
CA GLY A 37 -14.89 -3.03 8.40
C GLY A 37 -14.29 -4.33 7.86
N SER A 38 -13.18 -4.21 7.12
CA SER A 38 -12.36 -5.33 6.67
C SER A 38 -11.18 -5.56 7.59
N LEU A 39 -10.95 -6.81 8.01
CA LEU A 39 -9.89 -7.18 8.94
C LEU A 39 -9.00 -8.30 8.38
N LEU A 40 -7.67 -8.10 8.39
CA LEU A 40 -6.68 -9.16 8.25
C LEU A 40 -6.07 -9.45 9.61
N LEU A 41 -6.23 -10.68 10.10
CA LEU A 41 -5.52 -11.20 11.27
C LEU A 41 -4.40 -12.11 10.81
N GLN A 42 -3.16 -11.71 11.04
CA GLN A 42 -1.99 -12.53 10.79
C GLN A 42 -1.43 -13.03 12.12
N GLY A 43 -1.30 -14.33 12.27
CA GLY A 43 -0.94 -14.94 13.55
C GLY A 43 -2.12 -15.59 14.25
N GLN A 44 -2.10 -15.55 15.57
CA GLN A 44 -3.00 -16.37 16.39
C GLN A 44 -4.31 -15.64 16.61
N LEU A 45 -5.43 -16.36 16.55
CA LEU A 45 -6.71 -15.79 16.98
C LEU A 45 -6.71 -15.73 18.52
N PRO A 46 -7.05 -14.57 19.12
CA PRO A 46 -6.98 -14.43 20.57
C PRO A 46 -7.90 -15.41 21.30
N ARG A 47 -7.35 -16.01 22.36
CA ARG A 47 -8.03 -16.95 23.26
C ARG A 47 -8.02 -16.48 24.71
N TYR A 48 -7.19 -15.50 25.01
CA TYR A 48 -6.99 -14.95 26.34
C TYR A 48 -7.04 -13.43 26.31
N ASN A 49 -7.42 -12.83 27.44
CA ASN A 49 -7.27 -11.40 27.67
C ASN A 49 -5.83 -11.06 28.07
N GLU A 50 -5.55 -9.80 28.38
CA GLU A 50 -4.24 -9.30 28.79
C GLU A 50 -3.76 -9.86 30.15
N LEU A 51 -4.69 -10.38 30.97
CA LEU A 51 -4.41 -11.02 32.26
C LEU A 51 -4.22 -12.54 32.12
N GLY A 52 -4.37 -13.09 30.91
CA GLY A 52 -4.28 -14.52 30.64
C GLY A 52 -5.55 -15.32 30.96
N GLU A 53 -6.65 -14.64 31.28
CA GLU A 53 -7.95 -15.27 31.49
C GLU A 53 -8.59 -15.61 30.14
N ALA A 54 -9.39 -16.67 30.09
CA ALA A 54 -10.04 -17.11 28.85
C ALA A 54 -10.98 -16.03 28.30
N CYS A 55 -10.66 -15.53 27.09
CA CYS A 55 -11.44 -14.51 26.40
C CYS A 55 -11.39 -14.75 24.89
N THR A 56 -12.52 -15.15 24.32
CA THR A 56 -12.68 -15.55 22.91
C THR A 56 -13.71 -14.72 22.17
N LEU A 57 -13.91 -13.45 22.58
CA LEU A 57 -14.95 -12.58 22.00
C LEU A 57 -14.78 -12.42 20.49
N LEU A 58 -13.55 -12.22 20.01
CA LEU A 58 -13.26 -12.08 18.58
C LEU A 58 -13.51 -13.39 17.83
N ALA A 59 -13.05 -14.52 18.37
CA ALA A 59 -13.27 -15.84 17.77
C ALA A 59 -14.76 -16.19 17.69
N LYS A 60 -15.53 -15.89 18.74
CA LYS A 60 -17.00 -16.06 18.77
C LYS A 60 -17.69 -15.19 17.73
N ALA A 61 -17.26 -13.94 17.55
CA ALA A 61 -17.82 -13.06 16.53
C ALA A 61 -17.58 -13.57 15.10
N ILE A 62 -16.43 -14.20 14.87
CA ILE A 62 -16.09 -14.85 13.58
C ILE A 62 -16.80 -16.21 13.45
N GLY A 63 -17.19 -16.84 14.56
CA GLY A 63 -17.69 -18.21 14.58
C GLY A 63 -16.58 -19.24 14.33
N ALA A 64 -15.37 -18.96 14.83
CA ALA A 64 -14.22 -19.83 14.73
C ALA A 64 -13.96 -20.55 16.06
N VAL A 65 -13.73 -21.86 15.99
CA VAL A 65 -13.39 -22.71 17.14
C VAL A 65 -11.99 -23.25 16.95
N HIS A 66 -11.08 -22.93 17.88
CA HIS A 66 -9.71 -23.44 17.84
C HIS A 66 -9.69 -24.96 17.99
N LEU A 67 -8.96 -25.65 17.11
CA LEU A 67 -8.74 -27.09 17.15
C LEU A 67 -7.34 -27.38 17.70
N THR A 68 -6.32 -27.15 16.89
CA THR A 68 -4.95 -27.59 17.15
C THR A 68 -3.96 -26.43 17.05
N LYS A 69 -2.85 -26.55 17.77
CA LYS A 69 -1.66 -25.71 17.62
C LYS A 69 -0.44 -26.59 17.46
N ALA A 70 0.39 -26.35 16.45
CA ALA A 70 1.64 -27.07 16.27
C ALA A 70 2.80 -26.14 15.93
N LYS A 71 4.01 -26.63 16.22
CA LYS A 71 5.30 -26.05 15.82
C LYS A 71 6.13 -27.14 15.14
N PRO A 72 7.03 -26.80 14.20
CA PRO A 72 7.89 -27.78 13.57
C PRO A 72 8.77 -28.46 14.62
N ALA A 73 8.99 -29.75 14.42
CA ALA A 73 9.90 -30.56 15.21
C ALA A 73 11.07 -31.02 14.33
N MET A 74 12.17 -31.47 14.94
CA MET A 74 13.40 -31.88 14.25
C MET A 74 13.20 -32.83 13.04
N ARG A 75 12.09 -33.59 12.99
CA ARG A 75 11.75 -34.54 11.91
C ARG A 75 10.37 -34.30 11.27
N HIS A 76 9.72 -33.18 11.58
CA HIS A 76 8.39 -32.87 11.07
C HIS A 76 8.34 -31.38 10.68
N GLN A 77 8.51 -31.13 9.39
CA GLN A 77 8.26 -29.81 8.82
C GLN A 77 6.75 -29.64 8.65
N LEU A 78 6.24 -28.45 9.00
CA LEU A 78 4.83 -28.15 8.82
C LEU A 78 4.62 -27.68 7.38
N SER A 79 3.80 -28.41 6.64
CA SER A 79 3.46 -28.06 5.27
C SER A 79 2.03 -27.54 5.18
N ILE A 80 1.88 -26.42 4.47
CA ILE A 80 0.63 -25.70 4.27
C ILE A 80 0.26 -25.75 2.78
N VAL A 81 -0.98 -26.16 2.52
CA VAL A 81 -1.56 -26.27 1.18
C VAL A 81 -2.50 -25.09 0.94
N PRO A 82 -2.22 -24.23 -0.05
CA PRO A 82 -3.16 -23.21 -0.47
C PRO A 82 -4.40 -23.80 -1.14
N GLU A 83 -5.57 -23.19 -0.91
CA GLU A 83 -6.85 -23.63 -1.45
C GLU A 83 -7.71 -22.46 -1.97
N GLY A 84 -8.77 -22.80 -2.70
CA GLY A 84 -9.78 -21.84 -3.13
C GLY A 84 -9.16 -20.68 -3.96
N PRO A 85 -9.42 -19.41 -3.61
CA PRO A 85 -8.90 -18.25 -4.33
C PRO A 85 -7.38 -18.15 -4.38
N VAL A 86 -6.66 -18.87 -3.54
CA VAL A 86 -5.18 -18.91 -3.50
C VAL A 86 -4.63 -20.30 -3.83
N GLY A 87 -5.46 -21.21 -4.35
CA GLY A 87 -5.08 -22.62 -4.57
C GLY A 87 -4.09 -22.90 -5.70
N ASP A 88 -3.72 -21.88 -6.49
CA ASP A 88 -2.68 -21.98 -7.52
C ASP A 88 -1.28 -21.58 -7.00
N PHE A 89 -1.17 -21.12 -5.76
CA PHE A 89 0.11 -20.94 -5.11
C PHE A 89 0.69 -22.30 -4.70
N PRO A 90 2.02 -22.47 -4.76
CA PRO A 90 2.64 -23.72 -4.35
C PRO A 90 2.47 -23.97 -2.85
N GLU A 91 2.47 -25.25 -2.49
CA GLU A 91 2.65 -25.71 -1.11
C GLU A 91 3.91 -25.07 -0.49
N PHE A 92 3.84 -24.69 0.79
CA PHE A 92 4.96 -24.06 1.47
C PHE A 92 5.11 -24.52 2.92
N ASN A 93 6.36 -24.43 3.40
CA ASN A 93 6.68 -24.72 4.79
C ASN A 93 6.37 -23.53 5.71
N ALA A 94 5.82 -23.83 6.89
CA ALA A 94 5.53 -22.87 7.95
C ALA A 94 6.30 -23.17 9.25
N ASP A 95 6.56 -22.12 10.03
CA ASP A 95 7.21 -22.17 11.34
C ASP A 95 6.22 -22.40 12.52
N TYR A 96 4.91 -22.29 12.28
CA TYR A 96 3.84 -22.73 13.16
C TYR A 96 2.52 -22.79 12.37
N TYR A 97 1.52 -23.46 12.93
CA TYR A 97 0.13 -23.19 12.57
C TYR A 97 -0.78 -23.26 13.81
N GLU A 98 -1.92 -22.60 13.72
CA GLU A 98 -3.12 -22.91 14.50
C GLU A 98 -4.27 -23.21 13.56
N THR A 99 -5.07 -24.20 13.90
CA THR A 99 -6.18 -24.66 13.07
C THR A 99 -7.52 -24.38 13.73
N TYR A 100 -8.55 -24.20 12.90
CA TYR A 100 -9.86 -23.76 13.33
C TYR A 100 -10.98 -24.50 12.57
N ALA A 101 -12.02 -24.88 13.29
CA ALA A 101 -13.31 -25.20 12.69
C ALA A 101 -14.09 -23.89 12.52
N VAL A 102 -14.49 -23.57 11.28
CA VAL A 102 -15.18 -22.32 10.95
C VAL A 102 -16.26 -22.58 9.91
N GLU A 103 -17.51 -22.60 10.34
CA GLU A 103 -18.65 -22.80 9.42
C GLU A 103 -18.85 -21.60 8.49
N GLY A 104 -19.21 -21.87 7.23
CA GLY A 104 -19.49 -20.85 6.22
C GLY A 104 -18.29 -19.99 5.82
N ALA A 105 -17.08 -20.41 6.17
CA ALA A 105 -15.85 -19.77 5.72
C ALA A 105 -15.38 -20.36 4.38
N GLN A 106 -14.73 -19.53 3.57
CA GLN A 106 -13.95 -19.99 2.43
C GLN A 106 -12.55 -20.35 2.90
N THR A 107 -12.18 -21.62 2.78
CA THR A 107 -10.82 -22.09 3.07
C THR A 107 -9.81 -21.44 2.13
N LEU A 108 -8.71 -20.96 2.71
CA LEU A 108 -7.57 -20.39 1.98
C LEU A 108 -6.32 -21.24 2.17
N LEU A 109 -6.10 -21.81 3.36
CA LEU A 109 -4.92 -22.59 3.71
C LEU A 109 -5.31 -23.77 4.61
N THR A 110 -4.81 -24.96 4.29
CA THR A 110 -4.97 -26.20 5.09
C THR A 110 -3.62 -26.81 5.45
N VAL A 111 -3.60 -27.65 6.47
CA VAL A 111 -2.42 -28.41 6.89
C VAL A 111 -2.36 -29.73 6.13
N TYR A 112 -1.26 -29.96 5.40
CA TYR A 112 -1.05 -31.18 4.65
C TYR A 112 -1.24 -32.44 5.51
N GLY A 113 -2.07 -33.37 5.04
CA GLY A 113 -2.30 -34.68 5.67
C GLY A 113 -3.39 -34.71 6.75
N SER A 114 -3.85 -33.56 7.25
CA SER A 114 -4.98 -33.46 8.18
C SER A 114 -6.18 -32.69 7.60
N ASP A 115 -5.93 -31.89 6.57
CA ASP A 115 -6.89 -30.97 5.94
C ASP A 115 -7.51 -29.95 6.92
N GLU A 116 -6.92 -29.79 8.11
CA GLU A 116 -7.35 -28.81 9.09
C GLU A 116 -7.05 -27.39 8.59
N VAL A 117 -8.04 -26.50 8.73
CA VAL A 117 -7.98 -25.13 8.20
C VAL A 117 -7.11 -24.24 9.09
N CYS A 118 -6.05 -23.65 8.51
CA CYS A 118 -5.17 -22.68 9.16
C CYS A 118 -5.15 -21.31 8.45
N GLY A 119 -6.01 -21.13 7.45
CA GLY A 119 -6.26 -19.83 6.84
C GLY A 119 -7.61 -19.80 6.14
N PHE A 120 -8.37 -18.73 6.35
CA PHE A 120 -9.73 -18.64 5.82
C PHE A 120 -10.18 -17.20 5.62
N TYR A 121 -11.17 -17.03 4.74
CA TYR A 121 -11.95 -15.82 4.54
C TYR A 121 -13.39 -16.03 5.03
N LYS A 122 -13.97 -15.03 5.69
CA LYS A 122 -15.39 -15.08 6.10
C LYS A 122 -16.05 -13.69 6.16
N PRO A 123 -17.25 -13.53 5.58
CA PRO A 123 -18.11 -12.38 5.86
C PRO A 123 -18.59 -12.38 7.33
N VAL A 124 -18.56 -11.24 8.01
CA VAL A 124 -18.97 -11.10 9.41
C VAL A 124 -19.81 -9.82 9.55
N GLY A 125 -21.11 -9.95 9.77
CA GLY A 125 -22.03 -8.80 9.74
C GLY A 125 -22.01 -8.12 8.36
N ALA A 126 -21.83 -6.79 8.33
CA ALA A 126 -21.66 -6.05 7.07
C ALA A 126 -20.20 -6.07 6.55
N GLY A 127 -19.24 -6.49 7.35
CA GLY A 127 -17.82 -6.53 7.03
C GLY A 127 -17.30 -7.93 6.75
N ARG A 128 -15.99 -8.11 6.92
CA ARG A 128 -15.31 -9.35 6.54
C ARG A 128 -13.95 -9.52 7.21
N VAL A 129 -13.51 -10.76 7.32
CA VAL A 129 -12.22 -11.12 7.90
C VAL A 129 -11.46 -12.10 7.00
N VAL A 130 -10.15 -11.93 6.95
CA VAL A 130 -9.19 -12.97 6.58
C VAL A 130 -8.35 -13.29 7.81
N VAL A 131 -8.26 -14.57 8.15
CA VAL A 131 -7.35 -15.08 9.19
C VAL A 131 -6.28 -15.92 8.52
N LEU A 132 -5.02 -15.62 8.80
CA LEU A 132 -3.85 -16.39 8.40
C LEU A 132 -3.14 -16.83 9.68
N SER A 133 -3.46 -18.02 10.19
CA SER A 133 -2.96 -18.53 11.47
C SER A 133 -1.71 -19.40 11.33
N THR A 134 -0.85 -18.99 10.40
CA THR A 134 0.42 -19.62 10.05
C THR A 134 1.37 -18.54 9.52
N SER A 135 2.67 -18.82 9.43
CA SER A 135 3.59 -17.91 8.73
C SER A 135 3.41 -18.02 7.21
N VAL A 136 2.88 -16.97 6.63
CA VAL A 136 2.86 -16.78 5.18
C VAL A 136 4.04 -15.90 4.80
N ARG A 137 4.88 -16.39 3.89
CA ARG A 137 6.01 -15.59 3.35
C ARG A 137 5.47 -14.38 2.59
N CYS A 138 6.24 -13.30 2.54
CA CYS A 138 5.88 -12.11 1.77
C CYS A 138 5.84 -12.47 0.26
N ASN A 139 4.65 -12.77 -0.24
CA ASN A 139 4.37 -13.00 -1.65
C ASN A 139 3.33 -11.96 -2.10
N LEU A 140 3.76 -10.99 -2.90
CA LEU A 140 2.92 -9.87 -3.31
C LEU A 140 1.64 -10.33 -4.02
N ALA A 141 1.74 -11.30 -4.94
CA ALA A 141 0.59 -11.82 -5.67
C ALA A 141 -0.41 -12.53 -4.74
N PHE A 142 0.08 -13.23 -3.70
CA PHE A 142 -0.80 -13.84 -2.69
C PHE A 142 -1.58 -12.75 -1.95
N PHE A 143 -0.87 -11.73 -1.44
CA PHE A 143 -1.50 -10.63 -0.71
C PHE A 143 -2.42 -9.79 -1.59
N GLU A 144 -2.16 -9.63 -2.89
CA GLU A 144 -3.11 -9.00 -3.82
C GLU A 144 -4.47 -9.71 -3.84
N ARG A 145 -4.49 -11.05 -3.75
CA ARG A 145 -5.75 -11.80 -3.63
C ARG A 145 -6.42 -11.59 -2.28
N ILE A 146 -5.63 -11.50 -1.21
CA ILE A 146 -6.14 -11.17 0.13
C ILE A 146 -6.76 -9.77 0.14
N TRP A 147 -6.12 -8.76 -0.46
CA TRP A 147 -6.67 -7.41 -0.58
C TRP A 147 -7.98 -7.39 -1.36
N LYS A 148 -8.09 -8.18 -2.43
CA LYS A 148 -9.32 -8.33 -3.20
C LYS A 148 -10.45 -8.95 -2.36
N LEU A 149 -10.17 -10.01 -1.60
CA LEU A 149 -11.16 -10.60 -0.67
C LEU A 149 -11.63 -9.58 0.36
N LEU A 150 -10.72 -8.76 0.86
CA LEU A 150 -11.00 -7.68 1.82
C LEU A 150 -11.61 -6.42 1.18
N ASP A 151 -11.81 -6.38 -0.14
CA ASP A 151 -12.22 -5.18 -0.92
C ASP A 151 -11.40 -3.93 -0.59
N LEU A 152 -10.09 -4.14 -0.38
CA LEU A 152 -9.12 -3.08 -0.20
C LEU A 152 -8.52 -2.73 -1.55
N LYS A 153 -8.58 -1.44 -1.89
CA LYS A 153 -8.10 -0.91 -3.17
C LYS A 153 -6.89 -0.03 -2.93
N ARG A 154 -5.82 -0.30 -3.66
CA ARG A 154 -4.64 0.58 -3.71
C ARG A 154 -5.03 1.93 -4.34
N SER A 155 -4.53 3.00 -3.75
CA SER A 155 -4.64 4.34 -4.33
C SER A 155 -3.62 4.57 -5.44
N LEU A 156 -2.44 3.94 -5.34
CA LEU A 156 -1.34 4.07 -6.29
C LEU A 156 -1.04 2.73 -6.97
N SER A 157 -0.70 2.76 -8.25
CA SER A 157 -0.25 1.59 -9.02
C SER A 157 0.66 1.99 -10.19
N HIS A 158 1.35 1.01 -10.77
CA HIS A 158 2.16 1.15 -11.97
C HIS A 158 1.83 0.04 -12.97
N ASP A 159 2.30 0.17 -14.22
CA ASP A 159 2.10 -0.80 -15.30
C ASP A 159 3.30 -1.72 -15.57
N ILE A 160 4.34 -1.68 -14.74
CA ILE A 160 5.44 -2.65 -14.84
C ILE A 160 4.91 -4.08 -14.69
N THR A 161 5.13 -4.91 -15.73
CA THR A 161 4.63 -6.29 -15.81
C THR A 161 5.65 -7.33 -15.34
N THR A 162 6.92 -6.94 -15.17
CA THR A 162 7.98 -7.87 -14.75
C THR A 162 7.68 -8.38 -13.33
N PRO A 163 7.68 -9.70 -13.09
CA PRO A 163 7.49 -10.23 -11.74
C PRO A 163 8.62 -9.81 -10.80
N GLY A 164 8.28 -9.57 -9.52
CA GLY A 164 9.28 -9.31 -8.48
C GLY A 164 9.90 -7.90 -8.49
N VAL A 165 9.25 -6.94 -9.15
CA VAL A 165 9.72 -5.55 -9.26
C VAL A 165 9.72 -4.85 -7.90
N GLY A 166 10.87 -4.30 -7.51
CA GLY A 166 11.07 -3.55 -6.28
C GLY A 166 10.72 -2.07 -6.42
N VAL A 167 9.49 -1.73 -6.78
CA VAL A 167 9.02 -0.33 -6.74
C VAL A 167 8.09 -0.13 -5.56
N PHE A 168 8.48 0.76 -4.65
CA PHE A 168 7.64 1.20 -3.56
C PHE A 168 7.08 2.60 -3.86
N MET A 169 5.78 2.78 -3.62
CA MET A 169 5.10 4.06 -3.85
C MET A 169 4.24 4.42 -2.64
N THR A 170 4.31 5.67 -2.22
CA THR A 170 3.43 6.23 -1.20
C THR A 170 3.16 7.70 -1.46
N GLU A 171 2.11 8.25 -0.85
CA GLU A 171 1.84 9.69 -0.90
C GLU A 171 1.61 10.24 0.51
N THR A 172 2.00 11.50 0.69
CA THR A 172 1.57 12.31 1.83
C THR A 172 0.57 13.35 1.35
N VAL A 173 -0.36 13.72 2.21
CA VAL A 173 -1.38 14.73 1.93
C VAL A 173 -1.63 15.57 3.17
N ASN A 174 -1.71 16.88 3.02
CA ASN A 174 -2.15 17.78 4.10
C ASN A 174 -3.67 18.06 4.04
N ALA A 175 -4.18 18.84 4.98
CA ALA A 175 -5.62 19.14 5.07
C ALA A 175 -6.13 19.90 3.83
N GLU A 176 -5.23 20.63 3.17
CA GLU A 176 -5.47 21.46 2.00
C GLU A 176 -5.42 20.67 0.68
N GLY A 177 -5.04 19.40 0.73
CA GLY A 177 -4.96 18.51 -0.44
C GLY A 177 -3.67 18.63 -1.24
N GLU A 178 -2.65 19.32 -0.71
CA GLU A 178 -1.30 19.38 -1.25
C GLU A 178 -0.62 18.04 -1.00
N ARG A 179 0.07 17.51 -2.00
CA ARG A 179 0.60 16.15 -1.98
C ARG A 179 2.04 16.07 -2.43
N PHE A 180 2.76 15.14 -1.82
CA PHE A 180 4.04 14.65 -2.33
C PHE A 180 3.91 13.15 -2.56
N LEU A 181 4.22 12.73 -3.79
CA LEU A 181 4.31 11.35 -4.21
C LEU A 181 5.76 10.90 -4.09
N TYR A 182 5.99 9.82 -3.35
CA TYR A 182 7.31 9.21 -3.19
C TYR A 182 7.35 7.93 -4.01
N LEU A 183 8.34 7.84 -4.90
CA LEU A 183 8.63 6.67 -5.73
C LEU A 183 10.03 6.19 -5.37
N ILE A 184 10.20 4.92 -5.00
CA ILE A 184 11.49 4.37 -4.59
C ILE A 184 11.77 3.11 -5.40
N ASN A 185 12.91 3.08 -6.08
CA ASN A 185 13.41 1.90 -6.77
C ASN A 185 14.39 1.16 -5.87
N MET A 186 14.02 -0.04 -5.48
CA MET A 186 14.79 -0.92 -4.61
C MET A 186 15.65 -1.93 -5.39
N ASP A 187 15.64 -1.87 -6.73
CA ASP A 187 16.45 -2.75 -7.55
C ASP A 187 17.62 -2.00 -8.22
N ASP A 188 18.63 -2.78 -8.62
CA ASP A 188 19.82 -2.32 -9.34
C ASP A 188 19.59 -2.04 -10.84
N ILE A 189 18.35 -1.79 -11.25
CA ILE A 189 17.96 -1.58 -12.65
C ILE A 189 17.01 -0.40 -12.75
N ASP A 190 17.32 0.52 -13.67
CA ASP A 190 16.47 1.67 -14.03
C ASP A 190 15.08 1.21 -14.50
N LYS A 191 14.06 2.04 -14.26
CA LYS A 191 12.67 1.71 -14.58
C LYS A 191 11.97 2.86 -15.25
N ASP A 192 11.30 2.56 -16.36
CA ASP A 192 10.36 3.47 -17.03
C ASP A 192 8.95 2.91 -16.90
N PHE A 193 8.02 3.68 -16.33
CA PHE A 193 6.65 3.21 -16.09
C PHE A 193 5.64 4.35 -15.96
N HIS A 194 4.36 4.05 -16.20
CA HIS A 194 3.28 4.98 -15.89
C HIS A 194 2.86 4.85 -14.43
N VAL A 195 2.68 6.00 -13.78
CA VAL A 195 2.10 6.08 -12.44
C VAL A 195 0.59 6.30 -12.57
N TYR A 196 -0.19 5.52 -11.83
CA TYR A 196 -1.64 5.64 -11.76
C TYR A 196 -2.07 5.99 -10.35
N ARG A 197 -3.03 6.90 -10.24
CA ARG A 197 -3.71 7.24 -8.99
C ARG A 197 -5.21 7.00 -9.14
N HIS A 198 -5.77 6.15 -8.28
CA HIS A 198 -7.14 5.67 -8.35
C HIS A 198 -7.51 5.12 -9.75
N GLY A 199 -6.57 4.40 -10.38
CA GLY A 199 -6.74 3.79 -11.69
C GLY A 199 -6.66 4.77 -12.88
N LYS A 200 -6.34 6.04 -12.65
CA LYS A 200 -6.14 7.03 -13.72
C LYS A 200 -4.65 7.36 -13.85
N PRO A 201 -4.11 7.52 -15.08
CA PRO A 201 -2.75 8.02 -15.28
C PRO A 201 -2.58 9.35 -14.56
N LEU A 202 -1.49 9.48 -13.80
CA LEU A 202 -1.15 10.71 -13.10
C LEU A 202 -0.39 11.70 -14.00
N TYR A 203 0.37 11.16 -14.95
CA TYR A 203 1.15 11.91 -15.92
C TYR A 203 0.84 11.38 -17.33
N ASP A 204 1.01 12.24 -18.34
CA ASP A 204 0.84 11.86 -19.75
C ASP A 204 2.02 11.04 -20.31
N ARG A 205 3.06 10.85 -19.51
CA ARG A 205 4.31 10.17 -19.87
C ARG A 205 4.75 9.19 -18.79
N MET A 206 5.67 8.31 -19.15
CA MET A 206 6.38 7.47 -18.20
C MET A 206 7.29 8.32 -17.32
N ILE A 207 7.46 7.88 -16.08
CA ILE A 207 8.49 8.34 -15.15
C ILE A 207 9.69 7.41 -15.30
N HIS A 208 10.88 7.99 -15.42
CA HIS A 208 12.16 7.32 -15.31
C HIS A 208 12.61 7.34 -13.85
N LEU A 209 12.79 6.16 -13.26
CA LEU A 209 13.26 5.99 -11.90
C LEU A 209 14.58 5.20 -11.91
N PRO A 210 15.72 5.86 -11.68
CA PRO A 210 17.03 5.21 -11.71
C PRO A 210 17.17 4.08 -10.69
N ALA A 211 18.09 3.16 -10.95
CA ALA A 211 18.49 2.09 -10.03
C ALA A 211 18.87 2.64 -8.65
N ASN A 212 18.35 2.03 -7.58
CA ASN A 212 18.62 2.42 -6.19
C ASN A 212 18.35 3.90 -5.83
N ASP A 213 17.44 4.56 -6.56
CA ASP A 213 17.11 5.97 -6.34
C ASP A 213 15.63 6.17 -5.97
N ALA A 214 15.30 7.40 -5.58
CA ALA A 214 13.95 7.82 -5.23
C ALA A 214 13.61 9.19 -5.82
N LEU A 215 12.31 9.38 -6.09
CA LEU A 215 11.72 10.65 -6.50
C LEU A 215 10.63 11.09 -5.52
N THR A 216 10.62 12.39 -5.22
CA THR A 216 9.61 13.12 -4.44
C THR A 216 8.91 14.14 -5.33
N LEU A 217 7.79 13.72 -5.93
CA LEU A 217 7.08 14.49 -6.94
C LEU A 217 5.95 15.33 -6.31
N PRO A 218 5.96 16.67 -6.45
CA PRO A 218 4.90 17.52 -5.95
C PRO A 218 3.63 17.44 -6.81
N LEU A 219 2.48 17.38 -6.14
CA LEU A 219 1.15 17.39 -6.75
C LEU A 219 0.26 18.39 -6.01
N ASN A 220 -0.21 19.40 -6.74
CA ASN A 220 -1.05 20.48 -6.20
C ASN A 220 -0.43 21.18 -4.97
N VAL A 221 0.87 21.46 -5.01
CA VAL A 221 1.60 22.10 -3.90
C VAL A 221 1.61 23.60 -4.11
N ARG A 222 0.99 24.36 -3.19
CA ARG A 222 0.92 25.82 -3.29
C ARG A 222 2.15 26.45 -2.66
N LEU A 223 2.86 27.24 -3.45
CA LEU A 223 4.09 27.91 -3.06
C LEU A 223 4.02 29.36 -3.53
N ASN A 224 4.81 30.23 -2.91
CA ASN A 224 5.16 31.49 -3.56
C ASN A 224 6.40 31.21 -4.43
N PRO A 225 6.38 31.54 -5.74
CA PRO A 225 5.44 32.42 -6.44
C PRO A 225 4.35 31.72 -7.29
N ALA A 226 4.24 30.39 -7.23
CA ALA A 226 3.32 29.61 -8.05
C ALA A 226 2.84 28.34 -7.36
N THR A 227 1.68 27.83 -7.77
CA THR A 227 1.25 26.48 -7.38
C THR A 227 1.82 25.47 -8.37
N VAL A 228 2.52 24.46 -7.87
CA VAL A 228 2.95 23.30 -8.65
C VAL A 228 1.78 22.33 -8.74
N VAL A 229 1.05 22.38 -9.85
CA VAL A 229 -0.12 21.51 -10.10
C VAL A 229 0.34 20.06 -10.23
N SER A 230 1.40 19.83 -11.00
CA SER A 230 2.10 18.55 -11.08
C SER A 230 3.52 18.74 -11.61
N SER A 231 4.40 17.80 -11.29
CA SER A 231 5.76 17.76 -11.83
C SER A 231 6.23 16.32 -11.96
N THR A 232 6.89 15.98 -13.08
CA THR A 232 7.59 14.70 -13.24
C THR A 232 9.00 14.71 -12.66
N VAL A 233 9.45 15.86 -12.14
CA VAL A 233 10.76 16.08 -11.52
C VAL A 233 10.59 16.66 -10.11
N GLU A 234 11.63 16.54 -9.29
CA GLU A 234 11.53 16.90 -7.88
C GLU A 234 11.76 18.39 -7.66
N LEU A 235 10.94 18.99 -6.81
CA LEU A 235 11.17 20.34 -6.32
C LEU A 235 12.21 20.30 -5.19
N VAL A 236 13.37 20.91 -5.42
CA VAL A 236 14.48 20.93 -4.44
C VAL A 236 14.63 22.25 -3.72
N LYS A 237 14.17 23.36 -4.31
CA LYS A 237 14.26 24.68 -3.70
C LYS A 237 13.13 25.61 -4.14
N VAL A 238 12.71 26.46 -3.22
CA VAL A 238 11.73 27.52 -3.43
C VAL A 238 12.36 28.84 -2.98
N GLU A 239 12.33 29.84 -3.84
CA GLU A 239 12.74 31.22 -3.54
C GLU A 239 11.63 32.19 -3.93
N ASP A 240 11.73 33.45 -3.50
CA ASP A 240 10.69 34.47 -3.68
C ASP A 240 10.20 34.63 -5.13
N LYS A 241 11.08 34.40 -6.11
CA LYS A 241 10.79 34.55 -7.54
C LYS A 241 11.34 33.40 -8.39
N SER A 242 11.63 32.26 -7.78
CA SER A 242 12.12 31.10 -8.52
C SER A 242 11.73 29.77 -7.88
N LEU A 243 11.55 28.76 -8.72
CA LEU A 243 11.38 27.36 -8.31
C LEU A 243 12.49 26.54 -8.96
N HIS A 244 13.19 25.72 -8.17
CA HIS A 244 14.31 24.91 -8.65
C HIS A 244 13.94 23.44 -8.54
N PHE A 245 14.17 22.71 -9.63
CA PHE A 245 13.87 21.29 -9.71
C PHE A 245 15.12 20.49 -10.03
N ARG A 246 15.26 19.31 -9.39
CA ARG A 246 16.29 18.33 -9.75
C ARG A 246 15.81 17.55 -10.96
N ASN A 247 16.56 17.59 -12.05
CA ASN A 247 16.22 16.92 -13.28
C ASN A 247 16.89 15.55 -13.38
N THR A 248 16.13 14.50 -13.10
CA THR A 248 16.57 13.10 -13.28
C THR A 248 16.14 12.53 -14.63
N GLU A 249 15.51 13.34 -15.48
CA GLU A 249 14.79 12.93 -16.68
C GLU A 249 15.44 13.51 -17.94
N LYS A 250 15.43 12.73 -19.03
CA LYS A 250 15.75 13.28 -20.37
C LYS A 250 14.72 14.32 -20.80
N PHE A 251 13.48 14.13 -20.34
CA PHE A 251 12.35 14.95 -20.70
C PHE A 251 11.42 15.10 -19.49
N SER A 252 11.30 16.32 -18.99
CA SER A 252 10.43 16.60 -17.84
C SER A 252 9.20 17.40 -18.25
N THR A 253 8.13 17.27 -17.47
CA THR A 253 6.94 18.10 -17.58
C THR A 253 6.62 18.70 -16.21
N ILE A 254 6.50 20.03 -16.17
CA ILE A 254 6.12 20.80 -14.99
C ILE A 254 4.87 21.62 -15.34
N ILE A 255 3.82 21.48 -14.55
CA ILE A 255 2.58 22.26 -14.71
C ILE A 255 2.44 23.19 -13.51
N LEU A 256 2.43 24.49 -13.80
CA LEU A 256 2.28 25.54 -12.81
C LEU A 256 0.95 26.27 -12.98
N GLN A 257 0.39 26.74 -11.87
CA GLN A 257 -0.69 27.74 -11.86
C GLN A 257 -0.13 29.03 -11.25
N THR A 258 -0.12 30.10 -12.03
CA THR A 258 0.38 31.42 -11.62
C THR A 258 -0.11 32.52 -12.56
N GLU A 259 -0.21 33.74 -12.04
CA GLU A 259 -0.47 34.93 -12.84
C GLU A 259 0.81 35.52 -13.47
N LEU A 260 1.96 35.23 -12.85
CA LEU A 260 3.27 35.74 -13.26
C LEU A 260 3.70 35.18 -14.62
N ARG A 261 4.64 35.87 -15.26
CA ARG A 261 5.25 35.38 -16.48
C ARG A 261 6.51 34.59 -16.13
N ILE A 262 6.78 33.55 -16.91
CA ILE A 262 8.03 32.79 -16.82
C ILE A 262 9.05 33.46 -17.73
N VAL A 263 10.27 33.64 -17.22
CA VAL A 263 11.41 34.08 -18.03
C VAL A 263 11.69 33.02 -19.09
N ALA A 264 11.76 33.42 -20.36
CA ALA A 264 12.01 32.49 -21.45
C ALA A 264 13.39 31.83 -21.30
N ASP A 265 13.43 30.52 -21.47
CA ASP A 265 14.64 29.71 -21.53
C ASP A 265 14.63 28.93 -22.86
N PRO A 266 15.73 28.90 -23.62
CA PRO A 266 15.78 28.20 -24.91
C PRO A 266 15.56 26.68 -24.81
N HIS A 267 15.73 26.08 -23.63
CA HIS A 267 15.49 24.66 -23.38
C HIS A 267 14.06 24.34 -22.93
N PHE A 268 13.21 25.37 -22.77
CA PHE A 268 11.83 25.21 -22.34
C PHE A 268 10.86 25.37 -23.52
N GLU A 269 10.01 24.37 -23.70
CA GLU A 269 8.78 24.52 -24.46
C GLU A 269 7.67 24.93 -23.49
N ILE A 270 7.28 26.21 -23.54
CA ILE A 270 6.28 26.80 -22.63
C ILE A 270 4.94 26.93 -23.35
N THR A 271 3.91 26.27 -22.84
CA THR A 271 2.52 26.38 -23.32
C THR A 271 1.63 26.93 -22.22
N ARG A 272 0.92 28.04 -22.49
CA ARG A 272 -0.06 28.62 -21.55
C ARG A 272 -1.49 28.29 -21.97
N LYS A 273 -2.28 27.77 -21.04
CA LYS A 273 -3.72 27.50 -21.18
C LYS A 273 -4.46 28.12 -20.00
N GLY A 274 -4.92 29.36 -20.17
CA GLY A 274 -5.55 30.13 -19.09
C GLY A 274 -4.54 30.48 -17.99
N GLU A 275 -4.85 30.07 -16.76
CA GLU A 275 -4.00 30.24 -15.57
C GLU A 275 -2.90 29.17 -15.44
N PHE A 276 -2.95 28.13 -16.28
CA PHE A 276 -1.97 27.04 -16.26
C PHE A 276 -0.86 27.28 -17.28
N ILE A 277 0.37 27.04 -16.85
CA ILE A 277 1.57 27.05 -17.67
C ILE A 277 2.18 25.65 -17.61
N GLN A 278 2.25 24.99 -18.76
CA GLN A 278 2.99 23.74 -18.94
C GLN A 278 4.37 24.06 -19.50
N ILE A 279 5.38 23.46 -18.89
CA ILE A 279 6.79 23.58 -19.29
C ILE A 279 7.26 22.16 -19.59
N ASN A 280 7.62 21.90 -20.83
CA ASN A 280 8.34 20.69 -21.19
C ASN A 280 9.81 21.04 -21.37
N THR A 281 10.70 20.21 -20.82
CA THR A 281 12.13 20.34 -21.06
C THR A 281 12.61 19.21 -21.96
N ASP A 282 13.52 19.52 -22.90
CA ASP A 282 14.28 18.53 -23.68
C ASP A 282 15.74 18.66 -23.28
N ASN A 283 16.15 17.85 -22.30
CA ASN A 283 17.46 17.98 -21.66
C ASN A 283 18.46 16.96 -22.22
N ARG A 284 18.56 16.84 -23.55
CA ARG A 284 19.63 16.06 -24.20
C ARG A 284 21.05 16.53 -23.82
N LEU A 285 21.17 17.71 -23.22
CA LEU A 285 22.42 18.32 -22.77
C LEU A 285 22.74 18.08 -21.28
N LEU A 286 21.91 17.34 -20.54
CA LEU A 286 22.15 16.87 -19.16
C LEU A 286 22.46 17.98 -18.14
N GLU A 287 21.69 19.07 -18.11
CA GLU A 287 21.68 19.93 -16.93
C GLU A 287 20.94 19.26 -15.78
N ASP A 288 21.59 19.05 -14.63
CA ASP A 288 21.02 18.35 -13.46
C ASP A 288 19.90 19.16 -12.77
N GLU A 289 19.71 20.43 -13.13
CA GLU A 289 18.79 21.35 -12.48
C GLU A 289 17.96 22.14 -13.50
N ILE A 290 16.68 22.37 -13.17
CA ILE A 290 15.76 23.22 -13.92
C ILE A 290 15.40 24.43 -13.06
N PHE A 291 15.70 25.62 -13.59
CA PHE A 291 15.42 26.89 -12.92
C PHE A 291 14.25 27.60 -13.59
N ILE A 292 13.13 27.75 -12.87
CA ILE A 292 11.98 28.52 -13.35
C ILE A 292 11.98 29.87 -12.64
N ASN A 293 12.24 30.94 -13.39
CA ASN A 293 12.25 32.31 -12.88
C ASN A 293 10.96 33.05 -13.28
N PHE A 294 10.42 33.84 -12.36
CA PHE A 294 9.16 34.57 -12.54
C PHE A 294 9.36 36.09 -12.62
N VAL A 295 8.60 36.75 -13.50
CA VAL A 295 8.56 38.22 -13.69
C VAL A 295 7.15 38.77 -13.73
#